data_AF-A0A2U9IHR7-F1
#
_entry.id   AF-A0A2U9IHR7-F1
#
_cell.length_a   1.000
_cell.length_b   1.000
_cell.length_c   1.000
_cell.angle_alpha   90.00
_cell.angle_beta   90.00
_cell.angle_gamma   90.00
#
_symmetry.space_group_name_H-M   'P 1'
#
loop_
_entity.id
_entity.type
_entity.pdbx_description
1 polymer ?
#
loop_
_entity_poly.entity_id
_entity_poly.type
_entity_poly.pdbx_seq_one_letter_code
_entity_poly.pdbx_strand_id
1 'polypeptide(L)'
;MEILKNSNSIIFSKPFPFQFIREYFKNDSDYFTAGNVEVLIEKEEKSEDYTKSILFSSEGEKSQEIFDMFLRWLSLRTRVNEFVWAYQINCIIKEKVNLKFNFPSVLPMVGNVMLTGLILANVKNLDMNQRKFTIIQIDNDIKIVKRDEKYISISQVKDELKKLLYVINTSNLGYKSS
;
A
#
# COMPACT_ATOMS: atom_id res chain seq x y z
N MET A 1 -14.92 7.98 3.07
CA MET A 1 -13.70 7.16 2.97
C MET A 1 -13.53 6.23 4.15
N GLU A 2 -14.23 5.11 4.07
CA GLU A 2 -14.06 3.94 4.94
C GLU A 2 -12.95 3.05 4.35
N ILE A 3 -12.01 2.59 5.19
CA ILE A 3 -10.97 1.63 4.78
C ILE A 3 -11.50 0.23 5.03
N LEU A 4 -11.57 -0.58 3.98
CA LEU A 4 -12.00 -1.97 4.06
C LEU A 4 -10.85 -2.88 4.50
N LYS A 5 -9.68 -2.70 3.87
CA LYS A 5 -8.47 -3.47 4.16
C LYS A 5 -7.28 -2.55 4.06
N ASN A 6 -6.33 -2.70 4.99
CA ASN A 6 -5.06 -2.00 4.95
C ASN A 6 -3.91 -2.96 5.19
N SER A 7 -2.84 -2.78 4.44
CA SER A 7 -1.60 -3.48 4.65
C SER A 7 -0.41 -2.54 4.53
N ASN A 8 0.45 -2.55 5.54
CA ASN A 8 1.67 -1.75 5.59
C ASN A 8 2.87 -2.70 5.55
N SER A 9 3.91 -2.32 4.81
CA SER A 9 5.11 -3.14 4.67
C SER A 9 6.36 -2.32 4.87
N ILE A 10 7.37 -2.95 5.46
CA ILE A 10 8.76 -2.47 5.49
C ILE A 10 9.56 -3.42 4.62
N ILE A 11 10.27 -2.89 3.64
CA ILE A 11 11.19 -3.65 2.81
C ILE A 11 12.60 -3.22 3.20
N PHE A 12 13.46 -4.18 3.55
CA PHE A 12 14.82 -3.89 3.97
C PHE A 12 15.79 -3.90 2.77
N SER A 13 16.74 -2.98 2.79
CA SER A 13 17.82 -2.82 1.80
C SER A 13 19.01 -3.74 2.07
N LYS A 14 19.11 -4.23 3.31
CA LYS A 14 20.14 -5.14 3.80
C LYS A 14 19.45 -6.18 4.68
N PRO A 15 20.03 -7.39 4.83
CA PRO A 15 19.50 -8.40 5.72
C PRO A 15 19.28 -7.83 7.13
N PHE A 16 18.03 -7.77 7.58
CA PHE A 16 17.68 -7.27 8.92
C PHE A 16 17.58 -8.45 9.90
N PRO A 17 18.28 -8.48 11.05
CA PRO A 17 18.32 -9.69 11.87
C PRO A 17 16.95 -10.04 12.44
N PHE A 18 16.50 -11.27 12.20
CA PHE A 18 15.18 -11.79 12.62
C PHE A 18 15.00 -11.75 14.14
N GLN A 19 16.10 -11.84 14.89
CA GLN A 19 16.10 -11.76 16.36
C GLN A 19 15.45 -10.48 16.91
N PHE A 20 15.61 -9.33 16.24
CA PHE A 20 14.95 -8.09 16.68
C PHE A 20 13.43 -8.20 16.58
N ILE A 21 12.94 -8.88 15.54
CA ILE A 21 11.50 -9.06 15.33
C ILE A 21 10.93 -10.01 16.38
N ARG A 22 11.66 -11.10 16.67
CA ARG A 22 11.33 -12.02 17.78
C ARG A 22 11.28 -11.33 19.13
N GLU A 23 12.23 -10.42 19.41
CA GLU A 23 12.25 -9.66 20.67
C GLU A 23 10.99 -8.80 20.85
N TYR A 24 10.55 -8.13 19.78
CA TYR A 24 9.37 -7.27 19.82
C TYR A 24 8.06 -8.06 19.97
N PHE A 25 7.84 -9.06 19.11
CA PHE A 25 6.58 -9.80 19.09
C PHE A 25 6.52 -10.96 20.09
N LYS A 26 7.66 -11.36 20.65
CA LYS A 26 7.80 -12.59 21.46
C LYS A 26 7.23 -13.80 20.71
N ASN A 27 7.52 -13.88 19.42
CA ASN A 27 7.01 -14.91 18.51
C ASN A 27 8.12 -15.33 17.54
N ASP A 28 8.24 -16.63 17.30
CA ASP A 28 9.24 -17.23 16.42
C ASP A 28 8.69 -17.63 15.04
N SER A 29 7.38 -17.48 14.82
CA SER A 29 6.71 -17.81 13.57
C SER A 29 6.91 -16.72 12.52
N ASP A 30 6.99 -17.14 11.26
CA ASP A 30 7.04 -16.24 10.10
C ASP A 30 5.66 -15.64 9.78
N TYR A 31 4.58 -16.25 10.33
CA TYR A 31 3.21 -15.76 10.21
C TYR A 31 2.49 -15.89 11.55
N PHE A 32 1.93 -14.79 12.04
CA PHE A 32 1.15 -14.78 13.29
C PHE A 32 0.21 -13.59 13.35
N THR A 33 -0.68 -13.60 14.34
CA THR A 33 -1.60 -12.48 14.60
C THR A 33 -1.17 -11.73 15.86
N ALA A 34 -0.95 -10.42 15.74
CA ALA A 34 -0.76 -9.51 16.86
C ALA A 34 -2.06 -8.72 17.10
N GLY A 35 -2.89 -9.20 18.03
CA GLY A 35 -4.25 -8.67 18.24
C GLY A 35 -5.16 -9.00 17.05
N ASN A 36 -5.57 -7.98 16.29
CA ASN A 36 -6.39 -8.13 15.06
C ASN A 36 -5.59 -7.82 13.79
N VAL A 37 -4.25 -7.87 13.86
CA VAL A 37 -3.36 -7.60 12.73
C VAL A 37 -2.58 -8.87 12.42
N GLU A 38 -2.68 -9.32 11.19
CA GLU A 38 -1.84 -10.38 10.66
C GLU A 38 -0.45 -9.80 10.36
N VAL A 39 0.58 -10.47 10.83
CA VAL A 39 1.97 -10.13 10.58
C VAL A 39 2.61 -11.27 9.81
N LEU A 40 3.17 -10.94 8.66
CA LEU A 40 3.91 -11.87 7.81
C LEU A 40 5.35 -11.36 7.66
N ILE A 41 6.31 -12.23 7.91
CA ILE A 41 7.73 -11.96 7.85
C ILE A 41 8.31 -12.76 6.69
N GLU A 42 8.85 -12.06 5.70
CA GLU A 42 9.56 -12.67 4.58
C GLU A 42 11.04 -12.76 4.94
N LYS A 43 11.56 -13.98 5.09
CA LYS A 43 12.98 -14.22 5.31
C LYS A 43 13.80 -13.97 4.05
N GLU A 44 15.09 -13.70 4.23
CA GLU A 44 16.04 -13.58 3.13
C GLU A 44 16.30 -14.96 2.51
N GLU A 45 16.35 -15.05 1.18
CA GLU A 45 16.47 -16.34 0.47
C GLU A 45 17.76 -17.10 0.83
N LYS A 46 18.81 -16.35 1.20
CA LYS A 46 20.14 -16.90 1.49
C LYS A 46 20.35 -17.22 2.97
N SER A 47 19.46 -16.81 3.87
CA SER A 47 19.61 -17.03 5.31
C SER A 47 18.30 -16.80 6.07
N GLU A 48 17.88 -17.82 6.83
CA GLU A 48 16.69 -17.76 7.68
C GLU A 48 16.84 -16.85 8.91
N ASP A 49 18.07 -16.46 9.25
CA ASP A 49 18.38 -15.56 10.37
C ASP A 49 18.07 -14.10 10.06
N TYR A 50 17.78 -13.78 8.79
CA TYR A 50 17.53 -12.43 8.34
C TYR A 50 16.19 -12.27 7.65
N THR A 51 15.67 -11.06 7.74
CA THR A 51 14.39 -10.64 7.20
C THR A 51 14.61 -9.71 6.03
N LYS A 52 13.90 -10.01 4.94
CA LYS A 52 13.82 -9.21 3.72
C LYS A 52 12.68 -8.20 3.79
N SER A 53 11.52 -8.62 4.28
CA SER A 53 10.36 -7.73 4.44
C SER A 53 9.46 -8.13 5.61
N ILE A 54 8.70 -7.17 6.13
CA ILE A 54 7.65 -7.41 7.12
C ILE A 54 6.38 -6.75 6.62
N LEU A 55 5.28 -7.49 6.63
CA LEU A 55 3.96 -7.08 6.23
C LEU A 55 3.01 -7.14 7.42
N PHE A 56 2.23 -6.07 7.59
CA PHE A 56 1.17 -5.95 8.59
C PHE A 56 -0.14 -5.78 7.85
N SER A 57 -1.11 -6.67 8.02
CA SER A 57 -2.44 -6.57 7.39
C SER A 57 -3.57 -6.63 8.40
N SER A 58 -4.61 -5.85 8.15
CA SER A 58 -5.85 -5.91 8.92
C SER A 58 -7.04 -5.51 8.06
N GLU A 59 -8.23 -5.90 8.51
CA GLU A 59 -9.45 -5.18 8.16
C GLU A 59 -9.42 -3.79 8.80
N GLY A 60 -9.88 -2.77 8.07
CA GLY A 60 -9.81 -1.38 8.54
C GLY A 60 -8.39 -0.82 8.67
N GLU A 61 -8.20 0.10 9.63
CA GLU A 61 -6.97 0.89 9.77
C GLU A 61 -6.00 0.36 10.85
N LYS A 62 -6.36 -0.70 11.58
CA LYS A 62 -5.62 -1.19 12.76
C LYS A 62 -4.16 -1.59 12.47
N SER A 63 -3.87 -2.08 11.27
CA SER A 63 -2.51 -2.44 10.86
C SER A 63 -1.55 -1.25 10.91
N GLN A 64 -2.04 0.00 10.77
CA GLN A 64 -1.20 1.19 10.87
C GLN A 64 -0.69 1.40 12.30
N GLU A 65 -1.54 1.21 13.31
CA GLU A 65 -1.17 1.44 14.70
C GLU A 65 -0.03 0.51 15.14
N ILE A 66 -0.15 -0.79 14.85
CA ILE A 66 0.89 -1.77 15.20
C ILE A 66 2.17 -1.52 14.39
N PHE A 67 2.02 -1.16 13.11
CA PHE A 67 3.15 -0.78 12.26
C PHE A 67 3.93 0.41 12.83
N ASP A 68 3.22 1.44 13.28
CA ASP A 68 3.83 2.65 13.86
C ASP A 68 4.50 2.35 15.20
N MET A 69 3.89 1.52 16.04
CA MET A 69 4.51 1.04 17.29
C MET A 69 5.79 0.25 17.02
N PHE A 70 5.76 -0.65 16.04
CA PHE A 70 6.93 -1.43 15.64
C PHE A 70 8.05 -0.53 15.09
N LEU A 71 7.72 0.40 14.19
CA LEU A 71 8.70 1.35 13.66
C LEU A 71 9.32 2.23 14.72
N ARG A 72 8.51 2.70 15.69
CA ARG A 72 9.01 3.46 16.82
C ARG A 72 9.98 2.62 17.64
N TRP A 73 9.63 1.39 17.96
CA TRP A 73 10.53 0.48 18.68
C TRP A 73 11.82 0.22 17.90
N LEU A 74 11.72 -0.03 16.60
CA LEU A 74 12.86 -0.24 15.70
C LEU A 74 13.82 0.96 15.68
N SER A 75 13.26 2.18 15.66
CA SER A 75 14.02 3.43 15.66
C SER A 75 14.81 3.70 16.95
N LEU A 76 14.40 3.09 18.06
CA LEU A 76 15.13 3.16 19.34
C LEU A 76 16.32 2.18 19.38
N ARG A 77 16.32 1.16 18.53
CA ARG A 77 17.34 0.10 18.48
C ARG A 77 18.34 0.31 17.34
N THR A 78 17.90 0.89 16.23
CA THR A 78 18.68 0.98 14.99
C THR A 78 18.38 2.26 14.23
N ARG A 79 19.30 2.64 13.32
CA ARG A 79 19.05 3.72 12.36
C ARG A 79 18.21 3.20 11.21
N VAL A 80 16.90 3.34 11.32
CA VAL A 80 15.92 2.83 10.34
C VAL A 80 16.26 3.22 8.89
N ASN A 81 16.73 4.45 8.68
CA ASN A 81 17.11 4.95 7.34
C ASN A 81 18.29 4.21 6.68
N GLU A 82 19.11 3.49 7.46
CA GLU A 82 20.23 2.72 6.92
C GLU A 82 19.83 1.32 6.46
N PHE A 83 18.68 0.82 6.95
CA PHE A 83 18.21 -0.54 6.72
C PHE A 83 16.96 -0.58 5.86
N VAL A 84 16.08 0.42 5.90
CA VAL A 84 14.84 0.43 5.12
C VAL A 84 15.11 0.87 3.69
N TRP A 85 14.74 0.02 2.74
CA TRP A 85 14.73 0.33 1.31
C TRP A 85 13.50 1.13 0.93
N ALA A 86 12.33 0.69 1.40
CA ALA A 86 11.07 1.38 1.15
C ALA A 86 9.98 0.97 2.14
N TYR A 87 9.02 1.86 2.33
CA TYR A 87 7.74 1.61 2.97
C TYR A 87 6.68 1.42 1.90
N GLN A 88 5.80 0.47 2.09
CA GLN A 88 4.67 0.23 1.19
C GLN A 88 3.35 0.25 1.95
N ILE A 89 2.34 0.87 1.37
CA ILE A 89 0.95 0.80 1.83
C ILE A 89 0.09 0.27 0.69
N ASN A 90 -0.71 -0.74 1.01
CA ASN A 90 -1.75 -1.29 0.17
C ASN A 90 -3.08 -1.10 0.90
N CYS A 91 -3.98 -0.28 0.38
CA CYS A 91 -5.28 -0.07 1.00
C CYS A 91 -6.43 -0.17 0.00
N ILE A 92 -7.56 -0.68 0.49
CA ILE A 92 -8.82 -0.73 -0.23
C ILE A 92 -9.79 0.20 0.49
N ILE A 93 -10.31 1.19 -0.22
CA ILE A 93 -11.16 2.24 0.30
C ILE A 93 -12.53 2.16 -0.38
N LYS A 94 -13.58 2.09 0.43
CA LYS A 94 -14.95 2.17 -0.03
C LYS A 94 -15.32 3.62 -0.26
N GLU A 95 -15.36 4.01 -1.53
CA GLU A 95 -15.74 5.35 -1.96
C GLU A 95 -16.32 5.26 -3.37
N LYS A 96 -17.53 5.80 -3.57
CA LYS A 96 -18.16 5.83 -4.88
C LYS A 96 -17.56 6.96 -5.70
N VAL A 97 -16.85 6.61 -6.79
CA VAL A 97 -16.34 7.59 -7.74
C VAL A 97 -17.18 7.54 -9.00
N ASN A 98 -17.80 8.67 -9.36
CA ASN A 98 -18.53 8.77 -10.62
C ASN A 98 -17.56 9.10 -11.75
N LEU A 99 -17.00 8.06 -12.37
CA LEU A 99 -16.13 8.19 -13.53
C LEU A 99 -16.98 8.44 -14.78
N LYS A 100 -17.31 9.70 -15.06
CA LYS A 100 -17.96 10.11 -16.32
C LYS A 100 -16.95 10.12 -17.47
N PHE A 101 -16.42 8.96 -17.84
CA PHE A 101 -15.66 8.85 -19.08
C PHE A 101 -16.59 8.42 -20.22
N ASN A 102 -16.63 9.20 -21.29
CA ASN A 102 -17.25 8.78 -22.55
C ASN A 102 -16.31 7.79 -23.25
N PHE A 103 -16.10 6.61 -22.68
CA PHE A 103 -15.46 5.52 -23.40
C PHE A 103 -16.50 4.81 -24.26
N PRO A 104 -16.19 4.49 -25.54
CA PRO A 104 -17.05 3.63 -26.33
C PRO A 104 -17.25 2.32 -25.58
N SER A 105 -18.50 1.91 -25.42
CA SER A 105 -18.92 0.80 -24.55
C SER A 105 -18.35 -0.57 -24.94
N VAL A 106 -17.69 -0.68 -26.10
CA VAL A 106 -17.20 -1.93 -26.65
C VAL A 106 -15.92 -1.66 -27.45
N LEU A 107 -14.77 -1.90 -26.84
CA LEU A 107 -13.64 -2.41 -27.62
C LEU A 107 -13.98 -3.88 -27.93
N PRO A 108 -13.99 -4.32 -29.21
CA PRO A 108 -14.23 -5.72 -29.52
C PRO A 108 -13.01 -6.50 -29.03
N MET A 109 -13.12 -7.17 -27.88
CA MET A 109 -12.03 -7.95 -27.31
C MET A 109 -12.45 -9.41 -27.10
N VAL A 110 -11.73 -10.29 -27.80
CA VAL A 110 -11.64 -11.71 -27.47
C VAL A 110 -10.80 -11.81 -26.19
N GLY A 111 -11.46 -12.00 -25.04
CA GLY A 111 -10.81 -12.15 -23.73
C GLY A 111 -11.58 -11.46 -22.60
N ASN A 112 -11.59 -12.06 -21.41
CA ASN A 112 -12.27 -11.56 -20.21
C ASN A 112 -11.67 -10.20 -19.77
N VAL A 113 -12.27 -9.08 -20.18
CA VAL A 113 -11.90 -7.73 -19.70
C VAL A 113 -13.07 -7.17 -18.90
N MET A 114 -13.08 -7.44 -17.58
CA MET A 114 -13.99 -6.81 -16.61
C MET A 114 -13.37 -5.54 -15.99
N LEU A 115 -12.72 -4.70 -16.78
CA LEU A 115 -12.14 -3.43 -16.29
C LEU A 115 -12.99 -2.26 -16.78
N THR A 116 -14.01 -1.89 -16.01
CA THR A 116 -14.77 -0.63 -16.16
C THR A 116 -14.13 0.53 -15.39
N GLY A 117 -12.89 0.36 -14.92
CA GLY A 117 -12.22 1.29 -14.02
C GLY A 117 -11.11 2.12 -14.61
N LEU A 118 -10.70 3.13 -13.84
CA LEU A 118 -9.56 3.98 -14.12
C LEU A 118 -8.34 3.51 -13.33
N ILE A 119 -7.22 3.29 -14.00
CA ILE A 119 -5.92 3.06 -13.36
C ILE A 119 -5.06 4.31 -13.56
N LEU A 120 -4.62 4.90 -12.46
CA LEU A 120 -3.69 6.01 -12.42
C LEU A 120 -2.37 5.52 -11.83
N ALA A 121 -1.28 5.70 -12.57
CA ALA A 121 0.05 5.31 -12.13
C ALA A 121 1.06 6.41 -12.46
N ASN A 122 2.02 6.63 -11.57
CA ASN A 122 3.17 7.51 -11.83
C ASN A 122 4.38 6.76 -12.41
N VAL A 123 4.21 5.48 -12.75
CA VAL A 123 5.25 4.61 -13.32
C VAL A 123 4.82 4.08 -14.68
N LYS A 124 5.80 3.95 -15.58
CA LYS A 124 5.57 3.39 -16.92
C LYS A 124 5.27 1.89 -16.79
N ASN A 125 4.32 1.40 -17.59
CA ASN A 125 3.95 -0.01 -17.67
C ASN A 125 3.62 -0.68 -16.33
N LEU A 126 3.15 0.09 -15.34
CA LEU A 126 2.85 -0.42 -13.99
C LEU A 126 4.05 -1.14 -13.34
N ASP A 127 5.28 -0.73 -13.64
CA ASP A 127 6.48 -1.32 -13.06
C ASP A 127 6.54 -1.08 -11.54
N MET A 128 6.21 -2.11 -10.77
CA MET A 128 6.21 -2.11 -9.31
C MET A 128 7.59 -2.41 -8.70
N ASN A 129 8.63 -2.60 -9.51
CA ASN A 129 10.00 -2.82 -8.99
C ASN A 129 10.67 -1.50 -8.58
N GLN A 130 10.02 -0.37 -8.83
CA GLN A 130 10.54 0.93 -8.44
C GLN A 130 10.44 1.13 -6.93
N ARG A 131 11.41 1.89 -6.38
CA ARG A 131 11.40 2.30 -4.96
C ARG A 131 10.25 3.23 -4.65
N LYS A 132 9.92 4.10 -5.60
CA LYS A 132 8.88 5.11 -5.46
C LYS A 132 7.86 4.95 -6.56
N PHE A 133 6.65 4.57 -6.18
CA PHE A 133 5.52 4.53 -7.10
C PHE A 133 4.19 4.66 -6.36
N THR A 134 3.17 5.03 -7.11
CA THR A 134 1.79 5.05 -6.67
C THR A 134 0.95 4.52 -7.82
N ILE A 135 0.14 3.50 -7.54
CA ILE A 135 -0.88 2.97 -8.43
C ILE A 135 -2.21 3.09 -7.71
N ILE A 136 -3.20 3.71 -8.37
CA ILE A 136 -4.56 3.88 -7.88
C ILE A 136 -5.48 3.26 -8.93
N GLN A 137 -6.25 2.27 -8.53
CA GLN A 137 -7.29 1.65 -9.34
C GLN A 137 -8.64 2.06 -8.76
N ILE A 138 -9.47 2.70 -9.59
CA ILE A 138 -10.81 3.17 -9.24
C ILE A 138 -11.83 2.34 -10.03
N ASP A 139 -12.54 1.46 -9.33
CA ASP A 139 -13.67 0.68 -9.85
C ASP A 139 -14.90 0.92 -8.94
N ASN A 140 -15.49 -0.14 -8.37
CA ASN A 140 -16.50 -0.07 -7.32
C ASN A 140 -15.92 0.42 -5.98
N ASP A 141 -14.68 0.02 -5.72
CA ASP A 141 -13.85 0.46 -4.60
C ASP A 141 -12.55 1.03 -5.15
N ILE A 142 -11.85 1.82 -4.34
CA ILE A 142 -10.55 2.39 -4.69
C ILE A 142 -9.46 1.55 -4.07
N LYS A 143 -8.63 0.92 -4.91
CA LYS A 143 -7.42 0.21 -4.49
C LYS A 143 -6.21 1.11 -4.70
N ILE A 144 -5.37 1.22 -3.69
CA ILE A 144 -4.16 2.02 -3.74
C ILE A 144 -2.98 1.15 -3.33
N VAL A 145 -1.93 1.19 -4.14
CA VAL A 145 -0.62 0.64 -3.81
C VAL A 145 0.37 1.78 -3.92
N LYS A 146 0.97 2.16 -2.81
CA LYS A 146 1.97 3.24 -2.75
C LYS A 146 3.23 2.75 -2.08
N ARG A 147 4.37 3.05 -2.68
CA ARG A 147 5.70 2.79 -2.13
C ARG A 147 6.55 4.06 -2.16
N ASP A 148 7.26 4.34 -1.08
CA ASP A 148 8.21 5.46 -1.00
C ASP A 148 9.37 5.09 -0.05
N GLU A 149 10.51 5.74 -0.22
CA GLU A 149 11.67 5.60 0.66
C GLU A 149 11.41 6.27 2.01
N LYS A 150 10.57 7.31 2.02
CA LYS A 150 10.11 7.96 3.25
C LYS A 150 8.91 7.24 3.83
N TYR A 151 8.79 7.28 5.16
CA TYR A 151 7.61 6.78 5.84
C TYR A 151 6.34 7.43 5.28
N ILE A 152 5.34 6.60 5.01
CA ILE A 152 4.01 7.01 4.57
C ILE A 152 3.03 6.47 5.61
N SER A 153 2.05 7.29 6.01
CA SER A 153 0.92 6.81 6.81
C SER A 153 -0.36 6.69 5.98
N ILE A 154 -1.26 5.82 6.41
CA ILE A 154 -2.57 5.68 5.78
C ILE A 154 -3.37 6.99 5.75
N SER A 155 -3.22 7.85 6.76
CA SER A 155 -3.87 9.18 6.81
C SER A 155 -3.37 10.07 5.67
N GLN A 156 -2.07 10.08 5.39
CA GLN A 156 -1.51 10.83 4.25
C GLN A 156 -2.07 10.32 2.92
N VAL A 157 -2.17 9.00 2.76
CA VAL A 157 -2.77 8.37 1.57
C VAL A 157 -4.23 8.80 1.39
N LYS A 158 -5.03 8.82 2.46
CA LYS A 158 -6.42 9.29 2.41
C LYS A 158 -6.51 10.75 1.98
N ASP A 159 -5.64 11.62 2.50
CA ASP A 159 -5.69 13.04 2.18
C ASP A 159 -5.21 13.35 0.75
N GLU A 160 -4.21 12.63 0.25
CA GLU A 160 -3.83 12.68 -1.16
C GLU A 160 -4.97 12.18 -2.07
N LEU A 161 -5.63 11.09 -1.70
CA LEU A 161 -6.76 10.57 -2.47
C LEU A 161 -7.92 11.57 -2.52
N LYS A 162 -8.26 12.23 -1.40
CA LYS A 162 -9.29 13.29 -1.40
C LYS A 162 -8.98 14.39 -2.40
N LYS A 163 -7.71 14.85 -2.44
CA LYS A 163 -7.27 15.87 -3.39
C LYS A 163 -7.40 15.38 -4.83
N LEU A 164 -7.00 14.13 -5.10
CA LEU A 164 -7.13 13.53 -6.41
C LEU A 164 -8.60 13.42 -6.85
N LEU A 165 -9.48 12.91 -6.00
CA LEU A 165 -10.90 12.82 -6.30
C LEU A 165 -11.53 14.20 -6.51
N TYR A 166 -11.11 15.20 -5.74
CA TYR A 166 -11.53 16.59 -5.96
C TYR A 166 -11.16 17.07 -7.36
N VAL A 167 -9.92 16.83 -7.81
CA VAL A 167 -9.46 17.18 -9.17
C VAL A 167 -10.26 16.42 -10.22
N ILE A 168 -10.46 15.10 -10.07
CA ILE A 168 -11.24 14.30 -11.02
C ILE A 168 -12.68 14.83 -11.14
N ASN A 169 -13.32 15.13 -10.02
CA ASN A 169 -14.69 15.62 -9.98
C ASN A 169 -14.84 17.05 -10.53
N THR A 170 -13.87 17.93 -10.29
CA THR A 170 -13.89 19.31 -10.80
C THR A 170 -13.46 19.41 -12.26
N SER A 171 -12.54 18.57 -12.72
CA SER A 171 -12.15 18.49 -14.14
C SER A 171 -13.35 18.09 -15.02
N ASN A 172 -14.25 17.25 -14.49
CA ASN A 172 -15.50 16.86 -15.16
C ASN A 172 -16.54 17.99 -15.26
N LEU A 173 -16.36 19.13 -14.58
CA LEU A 173 -17.22 20.32 -14.72
C LEU A 173 -16.74 21.29 -15.81
N GLY A 174 -15.54 21.08 -16.37
CA GLY A 174 -14.91 21.97 -17.36
C GLY A 174 -15.30 21.71 -18.83
N TYR A 175 -15.81 20.53 -19.16
CA TYR A 175 -16.32 20.21 -20.50
C TYR A 175 -17.81 20.51 -20.60
N LYS A 176 -18.19 21.79 -20.52
CA LYS A 176 -19.41 22.25 -21.21
C LYS A 176 -19.01 22.48 -22.65
N SER A 177 -19.27 21.48 -23.50
CA SER A 177 -19.30 21.67 -24.95
C SER A 177 -20.37 22.72 -25.27
N SER A 178 -19.91 23.94 -25.51
CA SER A 178 -20.64 25.00 -26.19
C SER A 178 -20.84 24.65 -27.66
#